data_AF-A0A7J7UG04-F1
#
_entry.id   AF-A0A7J7UG04-F1
#
_cell.length_a   1.000
_cell.length_b   1.000
_cell.length_c   1.000
_cell.angle_alpha   90.00
_cell.angle_beta   90.00
_cell.angle_gamma   90.00
#
_symmetry.space_group_name_H-M   'P 1'
#
loop_
_entity.id
_entity.type
_entity.pdbx_description
1 polymer ?
#
loop_
_entity_poly.entity_id
_entity_poly.type
_entity_poly.pdbx_seq_one_letter_code
_entity_poly.pdbx_strand_id
1 'polypeptide(L)' 'MDNQFLMEIMDINEKLAEAESEAAINEFESVVRAKQKELTDNLSRAFEQDDFEKAKEILTKMRYFSNIEEKIKLKMVPL' A
#
# COMPACT_ATOMS: atom_id res chain seq x y z
N MET A 1 -7.23 -10.62 8.61
CA MET A 1 -6.08 -10.32 7.73
C MET A 1 -4.99 -11.33 8.01
N ASP A 2 -4.21 -11.76 7.02
CA ASP A 2 -3.14 -12.74 7.26
C ASP A 2 -1.91 -12.08 7.92
N ASN A 3 -1.16 -12.84 8.72
CA ASN A 3 -0.03 -12.32 9.50
C ASN A 3 1.12 -11.84 8.60
N GLN A 4 1.29 -12.47 7.43
CA GLN A 4 2.35 -12.11 6.49
C GLN A 4 2.13 -10.69 5.94
N PHE A 5 0.89 -10.37 5.57
CA PHE A 5 0.50 -9.03 5.15
C PHE A 5 0.68 -8.00 6.26
N LEU A 6 0.30 -8.32 7.50
CA LEU A 6 0.46 -7.39 8.62
C LEU A 6 1.94 -7.09 8.92
N MET A 7 2.82 -8.09 8.80
CA MET A 7 4.27 -7.89 8.89
C MET A 7 4.79 -7.00 7.77
N GLU A 8 4.37 -7.23 6.50
CA GLU A 8 4.74 -6.37 5.37
C GLU A 8 4.31 -4.91 5.61
N ILE A 9 3.10 -4.67 6.11
CA ILE A 9 2.62 -3.32 6.44
C ILE A 9 3.45 -2.69 7.57
N MET A 10 3.87 -3.47 8.57
CA MET A 10 4.70 -2.97 9.65
C MET A 10 6.08 -2.55 9.14
N ASP A 11 6.75 -3.40 8.36
CA ASP A 11 8.06 -3.12 7.75
C ASP A 11 8.00 -1.87 6.85
N ILE A 12 6.92 -1.73 6.08
CA ILE A 12 6.66 -0.55 5.24
C ILE A 12 6.53 0.70 6.10
N ASN A 13 5.76 0.65 7.20
CA ASN A 13 5.63 1.81 8.09
C ASN A 13 6.97 2.20 8.76
N GLU A 14 7.79 1.23 9.14
CA GLU A 14 9.10 1.47 9.75
C GLU A 14 10.06 2.15 8.76
N LYS A 15 10.16 1.61 7.54
CA LYS A 15 10.93 2.24 6.45
C LYS A 15 10.45 3.65 6.12
N LEU A 16 9.13 3.87 6.10
CA LEU A 16 8.58 5.21 5.89
C LEU A 16 8.95 6.16 7.03
N ALA A 17 8.97 5.69 8.28
CA ALA A 17 9.34 6.51 9.43
C ALA A 17 10.81 6.96 9.32
N GLU A 18 11.71 6.04 8.95
CA GLU A 18 13.15 6.27 8.81
C GLU A 18 13.55 7.09 7.56
N ALA A 19 12.68 7.18 6.54
CA ALA A 19 12.98 7.90 5.30
C ALA A 19 13.02 9.43 5.50
N GLU A 20 14.19 10.01 5.77
CA GLU A 20 14.33 11.46 6.01
C GLU A 20 14.61 12.29 4.75
N SER A 21 15.11 11.66 3.68
CA SER A 21 15.41 12.36 2.43
C SER A 21 14.25 12.30 1.45
N GLU A 22 14.07 13.37 0.67
CA GLU A 22 13.08 13.42 -0.41
C GLU A 22 13.26 12.27 -1.41
N ALA A 23 14.51 11.92 -1.73
CA ALA A 23 14.82 10.79 -2.61
C ALA A 23 14.32 9.46 -2.04
N ALA A 24 14.52 9.20 -0.74
CA ALA A 24 14.03 7.99 -0.09
C ALA A 24 12.49 7.95 -0.02
N ILE A 25 11.85 9.10 0.22
CA ILE A 25 10.39 9.21 0.22
C ILE A 25 9.83 8.95 -1.18
N ASN A 26 10.45 9.46 -2.24
CA ASN A 26 10.03 9.26 -3.64
C ASN A 26 10.22 7.80 -4.11
N GLU A 27 11.32 7.16 -3.71
CA GLU A 27 11.52 5.73 -3.97
C GLU A 27 10.43 4.90 -3.29
N PHE A 28 10.13 5.24 -2.04
CA PHE A 28 9.09 4.58 -1.25
C PHE A 28 7.69 4.78 -1.86
N GLU A 29 7.37 6.00 -2.32
CA GLU A 29 6.13 6.28 -3.05
C GLU A 29 6.00 5.40 -4.30
N SER A 30 7.09 5.24 -5.05
CA SER A 30 7.10 4.40 -6.26
C SER A 30 6.78 2.94 -5.94
N VAL A 31 7.33 2.40 -4.85
CA VAL A 31 7.04 1.04 -4.38
C VAL A 31 5.57 0.87 -3.98
N VAL A 32 5.03 1.83 -3.22
CA VAL A 32 3.62 1.80 -2.79
C VAL A 32 2.67 1.88 -3.97
N ARG A 33 2.95 2.74 -4.96
CA ARG A 33 2.16 2.83 -6.19
C ARG A 33 2.19 1.55 -7.01
N ALA A 34 3.34 0.89 -7.11
CA ALA A 34 3.46 -0.40 -7.80
C ALA A 34 2.59 -1.48 -7.13
N LYS A 35 2.58 -1.53 -5.79
CA LYS A 35 1.73 -2.45 -5.01
C LYS A 35 0.25 -2.16 -5.18
N GLN A 36 -0.16 -0.89 -5.19
CA GLN A 36 -1.55 -0.54 -5.46
C GLN A 36 -2.02 -0.94 -6.86
N LYS A 37 -1.15 -0.78 -7.86
CA LYS A 37 -1.44 -1.23 -9.22
C LYS A 37 -1.64 -2.75 -9.26
N GLU A 38 -0.75 -3.50 -8.63
CA GLU A 38 -0.88 -4.97 -8.51
C GLU A 38 -2.19 -5.39 -7.84
N LEU A 39 -2.56 -4.72 -6.74
CA LEU A 39 -3.84 -4.98 -6.05
C LEU A 39 -5.04 -4.61 -6.92
N THR A 40 -4.96 -3.55 -7.71
CA THR A 40 -6.01 -3.16 -8.65
C THR A 40 -6.20 -4.22 -9.74
N ASP A 41 -5.11 -4.69 -10.34
CA ASP A 41 -5.15 -5.77 -11.35
C ASP A 41 -5.73 -7.06 -10.77
N ASN A 42 -5.35 -7.41 -9.53
CA ASN A 42 -5.89 -8.58 -8.84
C ASN A 42 -7.37 -8.41 -8.47
N LEU A 43 -7.80 -7.20 -8.11
CA LEU A 43 -9.19 -6.88 -7.82
C LEU A 43 -10.06 -7.05 -9.08
N SER A 44 -9.60 -6.53 -10.22
CA SER A 44 -10.28 -6.69 -11.51
C SER A 44 -10.47 -8.16 -11.86
N ARG A 45 -9.41 -8.99 -11.72
CA ARG A 45 -9.51 -10.44 -11.95
C ARG A 45 -10.49 -11.14 -11.01
N ALA A 46 -10.53 -10.74 -9.73
CA ALA A 46 -11.48 -11.30 -8.76
C ALA A 46 -12.93 -11.00 -9.16
N PHE A 47 -13.21 -9.77 -9.62
CA PHE A 47 -14.53 -9.40 -10.15
C PHE A 47 -14.89 -10.14 -11.44
N GLU A 48 -13.94 -10.31 -12.37
CA GLU A 48 -14.15 -11.08 -13.62
C GLU A 48 -14.51 -12.55 -13.36
N GLN A 49 -14.15 -13.09 -12.19
CA GLN A 49 -14.39 -14.48 -11.78
C GLN A 49 -15.54 -14.62 -10.78
N ASP A 50 -16.27 -13.53 -10.48
CA ASP A 50 -17.30 -13.46 -9.43
C ASP A 50 -16.79 -13.89 -8.03
N ASP A 51 -15.47 -13.81 -7.78
CA ASP A 51 -14.86 -14.13 -6.48
C ASP A 51 -14.91 -12.92 -5.54
N PHE A 52 -16.10 -12.67 -5.00
CA PHE A 52 -16.35 -11.50 -4.16
C PHE A 52 -15.68 -11.57 -2.78
N GLU A 53 -15.44 -12.78 -2.25
CA GLU A 53 -14.68 -12.93 -1.01
C GLU A 53 -13.22 -12.53 -1.22
N LYS A 54 -12.62 -12.92 -2.35
CA LYS A 54 -11.28 -12.45 -2.72
C LYS A 54 -11.25 -10.96 -2.99
N ALA A 55 -12.25 -10.42 -3.70
CA ALA A 55 -12.36 -8.98 -3.94
C ALA A 55 -12.42 -8.19 -2.62
N LYS A 56 -13.19 -8.65 -1.64
CA LYS A 56 -13.29 -8.05 -0.30
C LYS A 56 -11.97 -8.10 0.46
N GLU A 57 -11.24 -9.22 0.38
CA GLU A 57 -9.89 -9.34 0.96
C GLU A 57 -8.94 -8.29 0.34
N ILE A 58 -8.93 -8.19 -0.99
CA ILE A 58 -8.07 -7.25 -1.73
C ILE A 58 -8.42 -5.80 -1.39
N LEU A 59 -9.70 -5.43 -1.37
CA LEU A 59 -10.16 -4.09 -0.97
C LEU A 59 -9.74 -3.74 0.46
N THR A 60 -9.74 -4.72 1.36
CA THR A 60 -9.24 -4.53 2.72
C THR A 60 -7.74 -4.24 2.72
N LYS A 61 -6.94 -4.96 1.92
CA LYS A 61 -5.50 -4.69 1.75
C LYS A 61 -5.24 -3.31 1.15
N MET A 62 -5.99 -2.91 0.12
CA MET A 62 -5.87 -1.59 -0.52
C MET A 62 -6.05 -0.44 0.48
N ARG A 63 -6.98 -0.57 1.45
CA ARG A 63 -7.18 0.44 2.49
C ARG A 63 -5.92 0.72 3.32
N TYR A 64 -5.10 -0.30 3.61
CA TYR A 64 -3.84 -0.10 4.32
C TYR A 64 -2.85 0.71 3.48
N PHE A 65 -2.74 0.41 2.19
CA PHE A 65 -1.87 1.17 1.28
C PHE A 65 -2.36 2.61 1.08
N SER A 66 -3.66 2.87 1.05
CA SER A 66 -4.18 4.24 1.01
C SER A 66 -3.77 5.06 2.25
N ASN A 67 -3.78 4.43 3.43
CA ASN A 67 -3.29 5.09 4.65
C ASN A 67 -1.79 5.40 4.58
N ILE A 68 -1.00 4.52 3.96
CA ILE A 68 0.44 4.73 3.76
C ILE A 68 0.69 5.87 2.77
N GLU A 69 -0.04 5.93 1.66
CA GLU A 69 0.05 7.05 0.71
C GLU A 69 -0.24 8.40 1.36
N GLU A 70 -1.24 8.45 2.25
CA GLU A 70 -1.53 9.68 2.97
C GLU A 70 -0.38 10.08 3.90
N LYS A 71 0.23 9.13 4.60
CA LYS A 71 1.43 9.40 5.41
C LYS A 71 2.61 9.90 4.57
N ILE A 72 2.81 9.34 3.38
CA ILE A 72 3.85 9.80 2.45
C ILE A 72 3.60 11.25 2.02
N LYS A 73 2.37 11.59 1.61
CA LYS A 73 2.00 12.96 1.25
C LYS A 73 2.25 13.94 2.38
N LEU A 74 1.83 13.60 3.60
CA LEU A 74 2.06 14.43 4.78
C LEU A 74 3.56 14.66 5.04
N LYS A 75 4.42 13.68 4.76
CA LYS A 75 5.87 13.80 4.92
C LYS A 75 6.54 14.66 3.83
N MET A 76 5.90 14.80 2.67
CA MET A 76 6.37 15.67 1.57
C MET A 76 5.94 17.14 1.72
N VAL A 77 4.95 17.44 2.57
CA VAL A 77 4.57 18.84 2.83
C VAL A 77 5.60 19.46 3.77
N PRO A 78 6.31 20.53 3.37
CA PRO A 78 7.21 21.24 4.28
C PRO A 78 6.40 21.88 5.41
N LEU A 79 6.86 21.73 6.66
CA LEU A 79 6.36 22.49 7.81
C LEU A 79 6.73 23.97 7.71
#